data_AF-T1I945-F1
#
_entry.id   AF-T1I945-F1
#
_cell.length_a   1.000
_cell.length_b   1.000
_cell.length_c   1.000
_cell.angle_alpha   90.00
_cell.angle_beta   90.00
_cell.angle_gamma   90.00
#
_symmetry.space_group_name_H-M   'P 1'
#
loop_
_entity.id
_entity.type
_entity.pdbx_description
1 polymer ?
#
loop_
_entity_poly.entity_id
_entity_poly.type
_entity_poly.pdbx_seq_one_letter_code
_entity_poly.pdbx_strand_id
1 'polypeptide(L)'
;MVEAVMAVRKKEMGYKTAAKTFQVPRATLKDYVQSSLEPEDMVNRNIGRPTVLPKVMEQMLAEYCLTIEENFYGLTVGDLPRMAFQSAKKNNLPHLFSATKQKAG
;
A
#
# COMPACT_ATOMS: atom_id res chain seq x y z
N MET A 1 -5.40 11.83 12.66
CA MET A 1 -5.97 10.49 12.98
C MET A 1 -5.11 9.73 13.98
N VAL A 2 -3.77 9.70 13.81
CA VAL A 2 -2.78 9.21 14.80
C VAL A 2 -3.03 9.78 16.20
N GLU A 3 -3.11 11.11 16.32
CA GLU A 3 -3.35 11.82 17.60
C GLU A 3 -4.66 11.41 18.28
N ALA A 4 -5.73 11.24 17.49
CA ALA A 4 -7.02 10.80 18.00
C ALA A 4 -6.98 9.36 18.54
N VAL A 5 -6.23 8.46 17.88
CA VAL A 5 -6.03 7.09 18.35
C VAL A 5 -5.20 7.07 19.63
N MET A 6 -4.14 7.88 19.72
CA MET A 6 -3.33 8.00 20.93
C MET A 6 -4.12 8.52 22.13
N ALA A 7 -4.91 9.59 21.95
CA ALA A 7 -5.72 10.18 23.01
C ALA A 7 -6.76 9.18 23.57
N VAL A 8 -7.32 8.32 22.71
CA VAL A 8 -8.26 7.27 23.13
C VAL A 8 -7.54 6.09 23.79
N ARG A 9 -6.38 5.65 23.27
CA ARG A 9 -5.58 4.57 23.88
C ARG A 9 -5.04 4.95 25.26
N LYS A 10 -4.62 6.21 25.43
CA LYS A 10 -4.20 6.79 26.72
C LYS A 10 -5.36 7.04 27.70
N LYS A 11 -6.61 6.78 27.29
CA LYS A 11 -7.86 7.01 28.04
C LYS A 11 -8.09 8.48 28.44
N GLU A 12 -7.44 9.43 27.76
CA GLU A 12 -7.63 10.87 27.97
C GLU A 12 -8.97 11.35 27.41
N MET A 13 -9.46 10.72 26.34
CA MET A 13 -10.73 11.06 25.71
C MET A 13 -11.54 9.81 25.32
N GLY A 14 -12.87 9.89 25.44
CA GLY A 14 -13.78 8.87 24.92
C GLY A 14 -13.98 8.98 23.41
N TYR A 15 -14.44 7.91 22.76
CA TYR A 15 -14.64 7.86 21.30
C TYR A 15 -15.49 9.01 20.73
N LYS A 16 -16.53 9.44 21.46
CA LYS A 16 -17.44 10.51 21.00
C LYS A 16 -16.81 11.88 21.09
N THR A 17 -16.01 12.14 22.13
CA THR A 17 -15.30 13.42 22.30
C THR A 17 -14.14 13.49 21.32
N ALA A 18 -13.32 12.44 21.24
CA ALA A 18 -12.22 12.37 20.27
C ALA A 18 -12.69 12.54 18.81
N ALA A 19 -13.79 11.88 18.41
CA ALA A 19 -14.34 12.05 17.06
C ALA A 19 -14.75 13.49 16.75
N LYS A 20 -15.28 14.22 17.73
CA LYS A 20 -15.65 15.64 17.57
C LYS A 20 -14.45 16.56 17.59
N THR A 21 -13.53 16.37 18.53
CA THR A 21 -12.34 17.22 18.71
C THR A 21 -11.40 17.11 17.50
N PHE A 22 -11.14 15.89 17.04
CA PHE A 22 -10.22 15.63 15.93
C PHE A 22 -10.91 15.53 14.57
N GLN A 23 -12.22 15.79 14.51
CA GLN A 23 -13.04 15.74 13.28
C GLN A 23 -12.85 14.43 12.47
N VAL A 24 -12.72 13.30 13.17
CA VAL A 24 -12.55 11.98 12.54
C VAL A 24 -13.83 11.15 12.65
N PRO A 25 -14.19 10.35 11.63
CA PRO A 25 -15.34 9.46 11.71
C PRO A 25 -15.20 8.47 12.87
N ARG A 26 -16.27 8.32 13.66
CA ARG A 26 -16.27 7.47 14.85
C ARG A 26 -16.04 5.99 14.52
N ALA A 27 -16.57 5.50 13.40
CA ALA A 27 -16.41 4.12 12.95
C ALA A 27 -14.93 3.83 12.68
N THR A 28 -14.29 4.68 11.87
CA THR A 28 -12.85 4.62 11.59
C THR A 28 -12.02 4.72 12.86
N LEU A 29 -12.32 5.64 13.77
CA LEU A 29 -11.61 5.74 15.05
C LEU A 29 -11.68 4.43 15.86
N LYS A 30 -12.85 3.78 15.89
CA LYS A 30 -13.06 2.52 16.62
C LYS A 30 -12.25 1.38 16.01
N ASP A 31 -12.30 1.22 14.68
CA ASP A 31 -11.57 0.16 13.96
C ASP A 31 -10.06 0.30 14.17
N TYR A 32 -9.57 1.53 14.24
CA TYR A 32 -8.16 1.83 14.42
C TYR A 32 -7.72 1.61 15.88
N VAL A 33 -8.49 2.08 16.87
CA VAL A 33 -8.18 1.84 18.29
C VAL A 33 -8.16 0.35 18.65
N GLN A 34 -9.03 -0.46 18.03
CA GLN A 34 -9.09 -1.92 18.26
C GLN A 34 -7.93 -2.68 17.64
N SER A 35 -7.22 -2.12 16.66
CA SER A 35 -6.04 -2.78 16.09
C SER A 35 -4.84 -2.68 17.02
N SER A 36 -3.99 -3.70 17.07
CA SER A 36 -2.81 -3.76 17.97
C SER A 36 -1.55 -3.09 17.41
N LEU A 37 -1.65 -2.47 16.24
CA LEU A 37 -0.52 -1.86 15.53
C LEU A 37 -0.16 -0.49 16.12
N GLU A 38 1.07 -0.04 15.90
CA GLU A 38 1.46 1.32 16.25
C GLU A 38 0.66 2.35 15.44
N PRO A 39 0.29 3.50 16.03
CA PRO A 39 -0.56 4.49 15.38
C PRO A 39 -0.02 4.99 14.02
N GLU A 40 1.30 5.06 13.87
CA GLU A 40 1.97 5.49 12.64
C GLU A 40 1.87 4.43 11.53
N ASP A 41 2.17 3.17 11.87
CA ASP A 41 2.07 2.04 10.95
C ASP A 41 0.62 1.77 10.51
N MET A 42 -0.35 2.09 11.37
CA MET A 42 -1.77 1.96 11.04
C MET A 42 -2.24 2.94 9.98
N VAL A 43 -1.71 4.16 9.95
CA VAL A 43 -2.05 5.12 8.90
C VAL A 43 -1.39 4.72 7.58
N ASN A 44 -0.18 4.20 7.66
CA ASN A 44 0.59 3.76 6.50
C ASN A 44 0.20 2.36 5.99
N ARG A 45 -0.72 1.67 6.66
CA ARG A 45 -1.17 0.34 6.25
C ARG A 45 -1.89 0.42 4.91
N ASN A 46 -1.57 -0.48 3.99
CA ASN A 46 -2.28 -0.56 2.72
C ASN A 46 -3.67 -1.18 2.96
N ILE A 47 -4.71 -0.33 2.96
CA ILE A 47 -6.10 -0.76 3.15
C ILE A 47 -6.62 -1.25 1.79
N GLY A 48 -6.38 -2.51 1.47
CA GLY A 48 -6.77 -3.08 0.19
C GLY A 48 -6.25 -4.49 -0.05
N ARG A 49 -6.32 -4.93 -1.30
CA ARG A 49 -5.79 -6.22 -1.72
C ARG A 49 -4.26 -6.24 -1.50
N PRO A 50 -3.69 -7.34 -0.98
CA PRO A 50 -2.25 -7.45 -0.82
C PRO A 50 -1.54 -7.28 -2.17
N THR A 51 -0.41 -6.58 -2.15
CA THR A 51 0.44 -6.42 -3.33
C THR A 51 1.11 -7.75 -3.65
N VAL A 52 1.21 -8.07 -4.95
CA VAL A 52 1.86 -9.31 -5.44
C VAL A 52 3.38 -9.17 -5.40
N LEU A 53 3.87 -7.97 -5.68
CA LEU A 53 5.30 -7.66 -5.66
C LEU A 53 5.67 -7.10 -4.27
N PRO A 54 6.76 -7.58 -3.66
CA PRO A 54 7.32 -6.96 -2.47
C PRO A 54 7.73 -5.51 -2.75
N LYS A 55 7.64 -4.63 -1.74
CA LYS A 55 7.97 -3.20 -1.86
C LYS A 55 9.36 -2.95 -2.47
N VAL A 56 10.34 -3.79 -2.14
CA VAL A 56 11.71 -3.72 -2.68
C VAL A 56 11.73 -3.97 -4.21
N MET A 57 10.96 -4.93 -4.71
CA MET A 57 10.87 -5.19 -6.14
C MET A 57 10.09 -4.09 -6.87
N GLU A 58 9.03 -3.56 -6.26
CA GLU A 58 8.29 -2.45 -6.83
C GLU A 58 9.18 -1.22 -6.99
N GLN A 59 9.99 -0.92 -5.99
CA GLN A 59 10.94 0.18 -6.03
C GLN A 59 12.03 -0.05 -7.10
N MET A 60 12.61 -1.25 -7.16
CA MET A 60 13.58 -1.59 -8.19
C MET A 60 13.00 -1.47 -9.61
N LEU A 61 11.74 -1.88 -9.81
CA LEU A 61 11.06 -1.75 -11.09
C LEU A 61 10.81 -0.29 -11.45
N ALA A 62 10.46 0.55 -10.47
CA ALA A 62 10.27 1.98 -10.67
C ALA A 62 11.58 2.69 -11.03
N GLU A 63 12.66 2.41 -10.30
CA GLU A 63 14.00 2.92 -10.58
C GLU A 63 14.46 2.49 -11.97
N TYR A 64 14.24 1.23 -12.34
CA TYR A 64 14.55 0.73 -13.69
C TYR A 64 13.79 1.52 -14.78
N CYS A 65 12.51 1.82 -14.58
CA CYS A 65 11.75 2.61 -15.55
C CYS A 65 12.33 4.02 -15.74
N LEU A 66 12.76 4.67 -14.65
CA LEU A 66 13.41 5.99 -14.70
C LEU A 66 14.73 5.92 -15.48
N THR A 67 15.57 4.90 -15.21
CA THR A 67 16.85 4.75 -15.92
C THR A 67 16.67 4.49 -17.42
N ILE A 68 15.62 3.78 -17.82
CA ILE A 68 15.33 3.51 -19.24
C ILE A 68 14.88 4.81 -19.94
N GLU A 69 14.05 5.61 -19.26
CA GLU A 69 13.59 6.90 -19.77
C GLU A 69 14.76 7.87 -19.97
N GLU A 70 15.68 7.97 -19.01
CA GLU A 70 16.91 8.77 -19.11
C GLU A 70 17.80 8.36 -20.29
N ASN A 71 17.80 7.07 -20.63
CA ASN A 71 18.56 6.53 -21.75
C ASN A 71 17.80 6.57 -23.09
N PHE A 72 16.66 7.28 -23.16
CA PHE A 72 15.83 7.45 -24.35
C PHE A 72 15.31 6.14 -24.99
N TYR A 73 15.26 5.06 -24.21
CA TYR A 73 14.57 3.85 -24.62
C TYR A 73 13.08 4.07 -24.34
N GLY A 74 12.27 4.22 -25.38
CA GLY A 74 10.83 4.43 -25.20
C GLY A 74 10.19 3.26 -24.44
N LEU A 75 9.52 3.56 -23.32
CA LEU A 75 8.67 2.61 -22.59
C LEU A 75 7.23 2.77 -23.04
N THR A 76 6.60 1.68 -23.47
CA THR A 76 5.16 1.70 -23.72
C THR A 76 4.38 1.40 -22.44
N VAL A 77 3.14 1.89 -22.38
CA VAL A 77 2.22 1.61 -21.26
C VAL A 77 2.02 0.10 -21.04
N GLY A 78 2.18 -0.71 -22.09
CA GLY A 78 2.05 -2.17 -22.03
C GLY A 78 3.29 -2.90 -21.49
N ASP A 79 4.44 -2.26 -21.42
CA ASP A 79 5.69 -2.92 -21.01
C ASP A 79 5.77 -3.07 -19.49
N LEU A 80 5.32 -2.08 -18.73
CA LEU A 80 5.32 -2.14 -17.26
C LEU A 80 4.51 -3.35 -16.73
N PRO A 81 3.26 -3.61 -17.18
CA PRO A 81 2.52 -4.80 -16.78
C PRO A 81 3.17 -6.13 -17.19
N ARG A 82 3.88 -6.15 -18.33
CA ARG A 82 4.63 -7.34 -18.79
C ARG A 82 5.86 -7.58 -17.94
N MET A 83 6.61 -6.53 -17.61
CA MET A 83 7.78 -6.60 -16.73
C MET A 83 7.38 -7.06 -15.32
N ALA A 84 6.26 -6.57 -14.79
CA ALA A 84 5.70 -7.04 -13.52
C ALA A 84 5.37 -8.54 -13.56
N PHE A 85 4.72 -9.02 -14.62
CA PHE A 85 4.44 -10.45 -14.82
C PHE A 85 5.72 -11.28 -14.89
N GLN A 86 6.68 -10.87 -15.71
CA GLN A 86 7.96 -11.57 -15.85
C GLN A 86 8.74 -11.60 -14.54
N SER A 87 8.77 -10.50 -13.80
CA SER A 87 9.45 -10.41 -12.51
C SER A 87 8.82 -11.34 -11.48
N ALA A 88 7.49 -11.40 -11.43
CA ALA A 88 6.79 -12.32 -10.54
C ALA A 88 7.03 -13.79 -10.91
N LYS A 89 6.99 -14.12 -12.20
CA LYS A 89 7.25 -15.48 -12.69
C LYS A 89 8.70 -15.91 -12.46
N LYS A 90 9.68 -15.05 -12.73
CA LYS A 90 11.12 -15.34 -12.51
C LYS A 90 11.46 -15.57 -11.04
N ASN A 91 10.84 -14.80 -10.15
CA ASN A 91 11.04 -14.91 -8.71
C ASN A 91 10.11 -15.94 -8.03
N ASN A 92 9.34 -16.72 -8.82
CA ASN A 92 8.37 -17.70 -8.33
C ASN A 92 7.39 -17.12 -7.29
N LEU A 93 6.98 -15.87 -7.46
CA LEU A 93 6.04 -15.21 -6.55
C LEU A 93 4.61 -15.71 -6.82
N PRO A 94 3.81 -15.96 -5.76
CA PRO A 94 2.42 -16.32 -5.92
C PRO A 94 1.64 -15.14 -6.51
N HIS A 95 1.19 -15.27 -7.76
CA HIS A 95 0.52 -14.19 -8.49
C HIS A 95 -0.77 -14.64 -9.17
N LEU A 96 -1.75 -13.74 -9.29
CA LEU A 96 -3.02 -13.99 -10.02
C LEU A 96 -3.02 -13.42 -11.44
N PHE A 97 -1.84 -13.12 -11.98
CA PHE A 97 -1.73 -12.57 -13.33
C PHE A 97 -2.16 -13.58 -14.40
N SER A 98 -2.70 -13.05 -15.51
CA SER A 98 -3.19 -13.88 -16.61
C SER A 98 -2.04 -14.52 -17.38
N ALA A 99 -1.97 -15.86 -17.36
CA ALA A 99 -0.97 -16.62 -18.12
C ALA A 99 -1.16 -16.51 -19.64
N THR A 100 -2.41 -16.34 -20.11
CA THR A 100 -2.72 -16.19 -21.53
C THR A 100 -2.30 -14.83 -22.08
N LYS A 101 -2.51 -13.75 -21.31
CA LYS A 101 -2.14 -12.38 -21.71
C LYS A 101 -0.71 -11.99 -21.31
N GLN A 102 -0.06 -12.78 -20.46
CA GLN A 102 1.31 -12.57 -19.96
C GLN A 102 1.58 -11.16 -19.42
N LYS A 103 0.59 -10.59 -18.72
CA LYS A 103 0.67 -9.24 -18.16
C LYS A 103 -0.09 -9.15 -16.84
N ALA A 104 0.31 -8.19 -16.00
CA ALA A 104 -0.47 -7.77 -14.84
C ALA A 104 -1.71 -6.95 -15.29
N GLY A 105 -2.84 -7.11 -14.60
CA GLY A 105 -4.13 -6.49 -14.96
C GLY A 105 -4.77 -7.12 -16.20
#